data_AF-A0A4P5TJN0-F1
#
_entry.id   AF-A0A4P5TJN0-F1
#
_cell.length_a   1.000
_cell.length_b   1.000
_cell.length_c   1.000
_cell.angle_alpha   90.00
_cell.angle_beta   90.00
_cell.angle_gamma   90.00
#
_symmetry.space_group_name_H-M   'P 1'
#
loop_
_entity.id
_entity.type
_entity.pdbx_description
1 polymer ?
#
loop_
_entity_poly.entity_id
_entity_poly.type
_entity_poly.pdbx_seq_one_letter_code
_entity_poly.pdbx_strand_id
1 'polypeptide(L)'
;MKMRLFAVICVALATLQGCTYSEGPNLSFRSKAGRLDGRWNCTFLEAVSTPKTGDSLIYTFDKKGTGTAVTKTQMSPGIYNTASVDLKWVWGETKENISIEQTWSGVKLGTKVYRILRMTNKEMWWENPSDKTKRIEFTSVK
;
A
#
# COMPACT_ATOMS: atom_id res chain seq x y z
N MET A 1 -23.17 34.73 -36.24
CA MET A 1 -22.57 33.39 -36.43
C MET A 1 -21.95 32.94 -35.11
N LYS A 2 -22.38 31.77 -34.65
CA LYS A 2 -21.95 30.91 -33.52
C LYS A 2 -20.84 31.41 -32.57
N MET A 3 -21.29 31.90 -31.42
CA MET A 3 -20.54 31.99 -30.17
C MET A 3 -20.63 30.64 -29.44
N ARG A 4 -19.68 29.71 -29.65
CA ARG A 4 -19.54 28.47 -28.84
C ARG A 4 -18.12 27.93 -28.87
N LEU A 5 -17.25 28.41 -27.99
CA LEU A 5 -15.97 27.75 -27.74
C LEU A 5 -15.38 28.07 -26.36
N PHE A 6 -16.12 27.87 -25.26
CA PHE A 6 -15.54 27.93 -23.90
C PHE A 6 -16.35 27.09 -22.90
N ALA A 7 -16.57 25.80 -23.19
CA ALA A 7 -17.33 24.93 -22.28
C ALA A 7 -16.87 23.46 -22.26
N VAL A 8 -15.57 23.18 -22.45
CA VAL A 8 -15.05 21.79 -22.43
C VAL A 8 -13.98 21.56 -21.35
N ILE A 9 -13.55 22.57 -20.59
CA ILE A 9 -12.47 22.42 -19.60
C ILE A 9 -12.97 22.10 -18.17
N CYS A 10 -14.26 22.31 -17.85
CA CYS A 10 -14.74 22.17 -16.47
C CYS A 10 -15.21 20.75 -16.04
N VAL A 11 -15.35 19.79 -16.97
CA VAL A 11 -15.88 18.45 -16.63
C VAL A 11 -14.80 17.50 -16.09
N ALA A 12 -13.51 17.82 -16.24
CA ALA A 12 -12.42 17.01 -15.72
C ALA A 12 -12.18 17.15 -14.20
N LEU A 13 -12.80 18.13 -13.54
CA LEU A 13 -12.63 18.37 -12.10
C LEU A 13 -13.58 17.55 -11.22
N ALA A 14 -14.69 17.03 -11.77
CA ALA A 14 -15.69 16.29 -11.00
C ALA A 14 -15.27 14.83 -10.70
N THR A 15 -14.25 14.29 -11.38
CA THR A 15 -13.70 12.95 -11.07
C THR A 15 -12.65 12.96 -9.95
N LEU A 16 -12.30 14.14 -9.41
CA LEU A 16 -11.30 14.28 -8.35
C LEU A 16 -11.87 14.02 -6.94
N GLN A 17 -13.18 13.86 -6.78
CA GLN A 17 -13.79 13.62 -5.46
C GLN A 17 -13.42 12.26 -4.83
N GLY A 18 -12.76 11.36 -5.58
CA GLY A 18 -12.14 10.13 -5.05
C GLY A 18 -10.60 10.10 -5.12
N CYS A 19 -9.95 11.24 -5.43
CA CYS A 19 -8.52 11.27 -5.75
C CYS A 19 -7.59 11.43 -4.54
N THR A 20 -8.12 11.84 -3.39
CA THR A 20 -7.35 12.02 -2.16
C THR A 20 -7.65 10.90 -1.17
N TYR A 21 -6.69 10.62 -0.30
CA TYR A 21 -6.89 9.76 0.86
C TYR A 21 -7.13 10.66 2.08
N SER A 22 -7.76 10.13 3.14
CA SER A 22 -8.14 10.92 4.32
C SER A 22 -6.98 11.68 4.96
N GLU A 23 -5.77 11.11 4.90
CA GLU A 23 -4.52 11.70 5.37
C GLU A 23 -3.51 11.90 4.22
N GLY A 24 -3.99 11.84 2.98
CA GLY A 24 -3.19 11.96 1.77
C GLY A 24 -2.86 13.40 1.38
N PRO A 25 -1.88 13.61 0.49
CA PRO A 25 -1.71 14.91 -0.14
C PRO A 25 -2.96 15.27 -0.97
N ASN A 26 -3.33 16.55 -0.96
CA ASN A 26 -4.49 17.06 -1.71
C ASN A 26 -4.37 16.87 -3.24
N LEU A 27 -3.14 16.71 -3.74
CA LEU A 27 -2.87 16.51 -5.16
C LEU A 27 -1.70 15.53 -5.34
N SER A 28 -1.84 14.59 -6.27
CA SER A 28 -0.75 13.74 -6.73
C SER A 28 -0.87 13.53 -8.23
N PHE A 29 0.19 13.87 -8.96
CA PHE A 29 0.24 13.68 -10.42
C PHE A 29 0.58 12.25 -10.84
N ARG A 30 1.06 11.42 -9.90
CA ARG A 30 1.30 9.99 -10.16
C ARG A 30 0.06 9.16 -9.85
N SER A 31 -0.21 8.18 -10.70
CA SER A 31 -1.34 7.25 -10.51
C SER A 31 -1.23 6.50 -9.18
N LYS A 32 -2.37 6.06 -8.63
CA LYS A 32 -2.40 5.26 -7.39
C LYS A 32 -1.54 3.98 -7.52
N ALA A 33 -1.70 3.23 -8.61
CA ALA A 33 -0.87 2.04 -8.89
C ALA A 33 0.61 2.39 -9.06
N GLY A 34 0.94 3.51 -9.72
CA GLY A 34 2.32 3.95 -9.86
C GLY A 34 2.95 4.34 -8.53
N ARG A 35 2.19 4.91 -7.60
CA ARG A 35 2.67 5.19 -6.24
C ARG A 35 2.86 3.92 -5.41
N LEU A 36 2.07 2.86 -5.63
CA LEU A 36 2.22 1.58 -4.92
C LEU A 36 3.43 0.78 -5.42
N ASP A 37 3.69 0.84 -6.73
CA ASP A 37 4.79 0.14 -7.41
C ASP A 37 6.16 0.39 -6.74
N GLY A 38 6.86 -0.69 -6.40
CA GLY A 38 8.19 -0.64 -5.78
C GLY A 38 8.29 -1.35 -4.44
N ARG A 39 9.37 -1.06 -3.71
CA ARG A 39 9.73 -1.71 -2.45
C ARG A 39 9.41 -0.83 -1.25
N TRP A 40 8.84 -1.44 -0.22
CA TRP A 40 8.29 -0.77 0.95
C TRP A 40 8.71 -1.50 2.22
N ASN A 41 9.41 -0.79 3.11
CA ASN A 41 9.68 -1.25 4.45
C ASN A 41 8.45 -0.99 5.33
N CYS A 42 7.87 -2.05 5.88
CA CYS A 42 6.65 -2.00 6.68
C CYS A 42 6.98 -2.05 8.17
N THR A 43 6.46 -1.08 8.93
CA THR A 43 6.43 -1.15 10.39
C THR A 43 5.22 -2.00 10.80
N PHE A 44 5.42 -3.32 10.82
CA PHE A 44 4.34 -4.24 11.19
C PHE A 44 4.03 -4.09 12.68
N LEU A 45 2.82 -3.62 13.00
CA LEU A 45 2.30 -3.47 14.37
C LEU A 45 0.84 -3.94 14.45
N GLU A 46 0.51 -5.13 13.93
CA GLU A 46 -0.80 -5.76 14.23
C GLU A 46 -0.86 -6.29 15.68
N ALA A 47 0.26 -6.39 16.40
CA ALA A 47 0.30 -6.82 17.80
C ALA A 47 1.38 -6.08 18.61
N VAL A 48 0.95 -5.28 19.58
CA VAL A 48 1.55 -4.78 20.86
C VAL A 48 3.07 -4.45 20.98
N SER A 49 3.98 -5.05 20.21
CA SER A 49 5.44 -4.86 20.34
C SER A 49 6.09 -4.39 19.04
N THR A 50 7.03 -3.45 19.15
CA THR A 50 7.94 -3.07 18.06
C THR A 50 8.71 -4.29 17.54
N PRO A 51 9.01 -4.37 16.22
CA PRO A 51 9.91 -5.39 15.70
C PRO A 51 11.22 -5.39 16.49
N LYS A 52 11.78 -6.57 16.75
CA LYS A 52 13.07 -6.64 17.43
C LYS A 52 14.12 -5.96 16.55
N THR A 53 15.12 -5.34 17.18
CA THR A 53 16.28 -4.82 16.44
C THR A 53 16.83 -5.93 15.55
N GLY A 54 16.93 -5.66 14.25
CA GLY A 54 17.39 -6.63 13.24
C GLY A 54 16.28 -7.29 12.42
N ASP A 55 15.02 -7.19 12.85
CA ASP A 55 13.86 -7.68 12.07
C ASP A 55 13.48 -6.69 10.97
N SER A 56 12.99 -7.19 9.84
CA SER A 56 12.44 -6.35 8.76
C SER A 56 11.33 -7.06 7.99
N LEU A 57 10.36 -6.29 7.51
CA LEU A 57 9.32 -6.75 6.60
C LEU A 57 9.30 -5.86 5.36
N ILE A 58 9.70 -6.41 4.22
CA ILE A 58 9.74 -5.67 2.95
C ILE A 58 8.65 -6.20 2.02
N TYR A 59 7.73 -5.32 1.64
CA TYR A 59 6.80 -5.56 0.55
C TYR A 59 7.41 -5.08 -0.77
N THR A 60 7.23 -5.85 -1.82
CA THR A 60 7.52 -5.44 -3.20
C THR A 60 6.23 -5.56 -3.99
N PHE A 61 5.72 -4.44 -4.52
CA PHE A 61 4.53 -4.43 -5.37
C PHE A 61 4.94 -4.17 -6.82
N ASP A 62 4.38 -4.97 -7.74
CA ASP A 62 4.36 -4.67 -9.16
C ASP A 62 2.99 -4.08 -9.52
N LYS A 63 2.98 -2.96 -10.24
CA LYS A 63 1.77 -2.24 -10.68
C LYS A 63 0.74 -3.08 -11.44
N LYS A 64 1.10 -4.28 -11.92
CA LYS A 64 0.22 -5.24 -12.62
C LYS A 64 -0.60 -6.13 -11.68
N GLY A 65 -0.53 -5.93 -10.36
CA GLY A 65 -1.37 -6.65 -9.41
C GLY A 65 -0.70 -7.82 -8.71
N THR A 66 0.62 -7.91 -8.76
CA THR A 66 1.40 -8.95 -8.07
C THR A 66 2.43 -8.33 -7.14
N GLY A 67 3.07 -9.15 -6.32
CA GLY A 67 4.13 -8.72 -5.44
C GLY A 67 4.66 -9.84 -4.56
N THR A 68 5.55 -9.49 -3.64
CA THR A 68 6.07 -10.36 -2.60
C THR A 68 6.14 -9.62 -1.27
N ALA A 69 6.03 -10.34 -0.16
CA ALA A 69 6.42 -9.83 1.15
C ALA A 69 7.50 -10.74 1.73
N VAL A 70 8.63 -10.15 2.09
CA VAL A 70 9.78 -10.84 2.64
C VAL A 70 9.98 -10.41 4.09
N THR A 71 9.85 -11.38 5.00
CA THR A 71 10.17 -11.21 6.41
C THR A 71 11.59 -11.70 6.66
N LYS A 72 12.38 -10.89 7.34
CA LYS A 72 13.68 -11.27 7.90
C LYS A 72 13.57 -11.17 9.41
N THR A 73 13.77 -12.27 10.10
CA THR A 73 13.69 -12.35 11.56
C THR A 73 15.04 -12.76 12.13
N GLN A 74 15.53 -11.99 13.10
CA GLN A 74 16.78 -12.30 13.77
C GLN A 74 16.57 -13.39 14.82
N MET A 75 17.22 -14.54 14.62
CA MET A 75 17.15 -15.66 15.55
C MET A 75 18.21 -15.54 16.65
N SER A 76 19.40 -15.07 16.29
CA SER A 76 20.51 -14.75 17.19
C SER A 76 21.41 -13.67 16.55
N PRO A 77 22.37 -13.05 17.27
CA PRO A 77 23.28 -12.06 16.70
C PRO A 77 23.93 -12.54 15.39
N GLY A 78 23.63 -11.86 14.27
CA GLY A 78 24.15 -12.22 12.94
C GLY A 78 23.44 -13.37 12.20
N ILE A 79 22.55 -14.13 12.85
CA ILE A 79 21.81 -15.24 12.23
C ILE A 79 20.36 -14.85 11.99
N TYR A 80 19.91 -14.98 10.74
CA TYR A 80 18.60 -14.56 10.30
C TYR A 80 17.85 -15.71 9.63
N ASN A 81 16.56 -15.81 9.92
CA ASN A 81 15.61 -16.56 9.13
C ASN A 81 14.94 -15.63 8.12
N THR A 82 14.70 -16.12 6.90
CA THR A 82 13.98 -15.38 5.86
C THR A 82 12.80 -16.18 5.35
N ALA A 83 11.63 -15.56 5.31
CA ALA A 83 10.44 -16.13 4.71
C ALA A 83 9.91 -15.19 3.63
N SER A 84 9.39 -15.74 2.53
CA SER A 84 8.77 -14.98 1.45
C SER A 84 7.37 -15.51 1.20
N VAL A 85 6.42 -14.60 1.02
CA VAL A 85 5.06 -14.91 0.57
C VAL A 85 4.76 -14.16 -0.72
N ASP A 86 4.08 -14.83 -1.64
CA ASP A 86 3.61 -14.22 -2.88
C ASP A 86 2.33 -13.45 -2.61
N LEU A 87 2.20 -12.30 -3.27
CA LEU A 87 1.06 -11.41 -3.16
C LEU A 87 0.38 -11.29 -4.51
N LYS A 88 -0.94 -11.36 -4.49
CA LYS A 88 -1.80 -10.80 -5.53
C LYS A 88 -2.62 -9.70 -4.92
N TRP A 89 -2.73 -8.57 -5.57
CA TRP A 89 -3.47 -7.44 -5.03
C TRP A 89 -4.40 -6.82 -6.07
N VAL A 90 -5.52 -6.31 -5.57
CA VAL A 90 -6.53 -5.61 -6.36
C VAL A 90 -7.04 -4.38 -5.61
N TRP A 91 -7.34 -3.33 -6.37
CA TRP A 91 -8.01 -2.16 -5.83
C TRP A 91 -9.49 -2.45 -5.62
N GLY A 92 -10.05 -1.96 -4.50
CA GLY A 92 -11.49 -1.77 -4.40
C GLY A 92 -11.99 -0.73 -5.39
N GLU A 93 -13.30 -0.69 -5.63
CA GLU A 93 -13.92 0.18 -6.65
C GLU A 93 -13.53 1.65 -6.52
N THR A 94 -13.57 2.20 -5.30
CA THR A 94 -13.18 3.59 -4.99
C THR A 94 -11.66 3.79 -4.91
N LYS A 95 -10.89 2.69 -4.94
CA LYS A 95 -9.43 2.68 -4.70
C LYS A 95 -9.02 3.31 -3.37
N GLU A 96 -9.92 3.28 -2.40
CA GLU A 96 -9.65 3.58 -0.99
C GLU A 96 -9.22 2.33 -0.24
N ASN A 97 -9.57 1.16 -0.76
CA ASN A 97 -9.18 -0.13 -0.19
C ASN A 97 -8.28 -0.90 -1.15
N ILE A 98 -7.37 -1.69 -0.58
CA ILE A 98 -6.57 -2.67 -1.29
C ILE A 98 -6.80 -4.06 -0.69
N SER A 99 -7.12 -5.03 -1.53
CA SER A 99 -7.21 -6.44 -1.14
C SER A 99 -5.92 -7.14 -1.53
N ILE A 100 -5.36 -7.93 -0.62
CA ILE A 100 -4.10 -8.67 -0.81
C ILE A 100 -4.36 -10.14 -0.51
N GLU A 101 -4.36 -10.97 -1.55
CA GLU A 101 -4.31 -12.44 -1.45
C GLU A 101 -2.87 -12.86 -1.24
N GLN A 102 -2.64 -13.72 -0.23
CA GLN A 102 -1.31 -14.23 0.10
C GLN A 102 -1.22 -15.71 -0.24
N THR A 103 -0.10 -16.11 -0.84
CA THR A 103 0.22 -17.50 -1.15
C THR A 103 1.61 -17.85 -0.64
N TRP A 104 1.75 -19.01 0.00
CA TRP A 104 3.04 -19.53 0.42
C TRP A 104 3.20 -20.96 -0.10
N SER A 105 4.24 -21.19 -0.90
CA SER A 105 4.51 -22.50 -1.50
C SER A 105 3.31 -23.09 -2.25
N GLY A 106 2.57 -22.23 -2.98
CA GLY A 106 1.37 -22.62 -3.73
C GLY A 106 0.09 -22.75 -2.88
N VAL A 107 0.17 -22.63 -1.56
CA VAL A 107 -0.98 -22.69 -0.65
C VAL A 107 -1.52 -21.29 -0.38
N LYS A 108 -2.83 -21.09 -0.60
CA LYS A 108 -3.50 -19.83 -0.27
C LYS A 108 -3.61 -19.67 1.25
N LEU A 109 -3.09 -18.55 1.76
CA LEU A 109 -3.16 -18.20 3.18
C LEU A 109 -4.39 -17.34 3.52
N GLY A 110 -5.06 -16.80 2.49
CA GLY A 110 -6.24 -15.95 2.63
C GLY A 110 -6.05 -14.58 1.98
N THR A 111 -7.09 -13.76 2.10
CA THR A 111 -7.13 -12.40 1.57
C THR A 111 -7.36 -11.41 2.70
N LYS A 112 -6.49 -10.41 2.80
CA LYS A 112 -6.65 -9.28 3.73
C LYS A 112 -7.09 -8.05 2.97
N VAL A 113 -7.93 -7.21 3.59
CA VAL A 113 -8.40 -5.95 3.00
C VAL A 113 -7.97 -4.80 3.91
N TYR A 114 -7.33 -3.79 3.32
CA TYR A 114 -6.79 -2.64 4.03
C TYR A 114 -7.35 -1.34 3.46
N ARG A 115 -7.79 -0.44 4.36
CA ARG A 115 -8.14 0.93 3.99
C ARG A 115 -6.86 1.77 3.91
N ILE A 116 -6.65 2.47 2.81
CA ILE A 116 -5.50 3.36 2.62
C ILE A 116 -5.82 4.73 3.19
N LEU A 117 -5.01 5.18 4.14
CA LEU A 117 -5.11 6.49 4.78
C LEU A 117 -4.27 7.53 4.05
N ARG A 118 -3.11 7.12 3.54
CA ARG A 118 -2.16 7.97 2.83
C ARG A 118 -1.36 7.16 1.82
N MET A 119 -1.02 7.78 0.69
CA MET A 119 -0.08 7.21 -0.27
C MET A 119 0.67 8.31 -1.01
N THR A 120 1.98 8.36 -0.87
CA THR A 120 2.89 9.26 -1.60
C THR A 120 3.94 8.43 -2.33
N ASN A 121 4.97 9.05 -2.89
CA ASN A 121 6.12 8.33 -3.45
C ASN A 121 7.11 7.82 -2.39
N LYS A 122 7.03 8.32 -1.15
CA LYS A 122 8.00 8.02 -0.09
C LYS A 122 7.39 7.28 1.08
N GLU A 123 6.11 7.50 1.33
CA GLU A 123 5.39 6.94 2.48
C GLU A 123 3.98 6.50 2.07
N MET A 124 3.50 5.45 2.71
CA MET A 124 2.15 4.94 2.56
C MET A 124 1.65 4.48 3.93
N TRP A 125 0.39 4.75 4.25
CA TRP A 125 -0.22 4.37 5.53
C TRP A 125 -1.54 3.65 5.29
N TRP A 126 -1.72 2.52 5.98
CA TRP A 126 -2.97 1.77 5.98
C TRP A 126 -3.60 1.78 7.37
N GLU A 127 -4.92 1.74 7.43
CA GLU A 127 -5.64 1.53 8.68
C GLU A 127 -5.26 0.15 9.24
N ASN A 128 -5.00 0.09 10.54
CA ASN A 128 -4.75 -1.19 11.21
C ASN A 128 -6.11 -1.88 11.46
N PRO A 129 -6.33 -3.09 10.90
CA PRO A 129 -7.62 -3.77 11.02
C PRO A 129 -7.94 -4.22 12.45
N SER A 130 -6.93 -4.40 13.30
CA SER A 130 -7.08 -4.81 14.70
C SER A 130 -7.31 -3.63 15.65
N ASP A 131 -6.82 -2.45 15.31
CA ASP A 131 -6.90 -1.24 16.14
C ASP A 131 -6.94 0.00 15.25
N LYS A 132 -8.15 0.50 14.95
CA LYS A 132 -8.36 1.65 14.05
C LYS A 132 -7.78 2.97 14.57
N THR A 133 -7.32 3.03 15.81
CA THR A 133 -6.59 4.19 16.34
C THR A 133 -5.12 4.20 15.92
N LYS A 134 -4.64 3.09 15.33
CA LYS A 134 -3.29 2.92 14.81
C LYS A 134 -3.30 2.76 13.30
N ARG A 135 -2.13 2.94 12.71
CA ARG A 135 -1.88 2.73 11.28
C ARG A 135 -0.65 1.87 11.05
N ILE A 136 -0.66 1.15 9.94
CA ILE A 136 0.49 0.42 9.43
C ILE A 136 1.25 1.39 8.52
N GLU A 137 2.52 1.65 8.82
CA GLU A 137 3.32 2.61 8.06
C GLU A 137 4.33 1.92 7.15
N PHE A 138 4.46 2.45 5.95
CA PHE A 138 5.37 1.98 4.94
C PHE A 138 6.28 3.11 4.51
N THR A 139 7.59 2.84 4.45
CA THR A 139 8.57 3.76 3.87
C THR A 139 9.18 3.14 2.63
N SER A 140 9.26 3.91 1.54
CA SER A 140 9.87 3.43 0.29
C SER A 140 11.35 3.11 0.51
N VAL A 141 11.78 1.96 0.00
CA VAL A 141 13.17 1.52 -0.03
C VAL A 141 13.74 1.87 -1.40
N LYS A 142 14.87 2.59 -1.40
CA LYS A 142 15.61 2.94 -2.62
C LYS A 142 16.38 1.75 -3.18
#